data_AF-A0AAV6AG09-F1
#
_entry.id   AF-A0AAV6AG09-F1
#
_cell.length_a   1.000
_cell.length_b   1.000
_cell.length_c   1.000
_cell.angle_alpha   90.00
_cell.angle_beta   90.00
_cell.angle_gamma   90.00
#
_symmetry.space_group_name_H-M   'P 1'
#
loop_
_entity.id
_entity.type
_entity.pdbx_description
1 polymer ?
#
loop_
_entity_poly.entity_id
_entity_poly.type
_entity_poly.pdbx_seq_one_letter_code
_entity_poly.pdbx_strand_id
1 'polypeptide(L)'
;MISKGYDFPRLDDEDEKDEKGKEGAPAPQVDKYLFKSRTVLITGNVTQDLARDVTARLLALAEADHEAPITVIVSSPGGHVESGDMI
;
A
#
# COMPACT_ATOMS: atom_id res chain seq x y z
N MET A 1 -29.87 -13.48 -22.07
CA MET A 1 -28.40 -13.37 -22.04
C MET A 1 -28.06 -11.92 -21.72
N ILE A 2 -27.74 -11.61 -20.47
CA ILE A 2 -27.44 -10.24 -20.02
C ILE A 2 -26.02 -10.28 -19.45
N SER A 3 -25.06 -9.74 -20.20
CA SER A 3 -23.69 -9.50 -19.76
C SER A 3 -23.67 -8.27 -18.87
N LYS A 4 -23.47 -8.45 -17.56
CA LYS A 4 -23.10 -7.35 -16.67
C LYS A 4 -21.58 -7.20 -16.71
N GLY A 5 -21.11 -6.13 -17.35
CA GLY A 5 -19.73 -5.69 -17.27
C GLY A 5 -19.43 -5.23 -15.85
N TYR A 6 -18.37 -5.78 -15.27
CA TYR A 6 -17.78 -5.25 -14.05
C TYR A 6 -16.92 -4.05 -14.44
N ASP A 7 -17.39 -2.87 -14.04
CA ASP A 7 -16.67 -1.61 -14.17
C ASP A 7 -15.65 -1.54 -13.03
N PHE A 8 -14.37 -1.65 -13.37
CA PHE A 8 -13.29 -1.40 -12.42
C PHE A 8 -12.98 0.10 -12.46
N PRO A 9 -13.00 0.82 -11.33
CA PRO A 9 -12.63 2.23 -11.32
C PRO A 9 -11.18 2.37 -11.77
N ARG A 10 -10.97 3.04 -12.92
CA ARG A 10 -9.65 3.42 -13.42
C ARG A 10 -9.09 4.49 -12.48
N LEU A 11 -7.86 4.27 -12.02
CA LEU A 11 -7.12 5.13 -11.09
C LEU A 11 -6.63 6.46 -11.71
N ASP A 12 -7.26 6.95 -12.77
CA ASP A 12 -6.76 8.11 -13.55
C ASP A 12 -7.75 9.29 -13.69
N ASP A 13 -8.86 9.31 -12.95
CA ASP A 13 -9.81 10.44 -12.97
C ASP A 13 -9.80 11.26 -11.67
N GLU A 14 -9.24 12.47 -11.82
CA GLU A 14 -9.52 13.78 -11.19
C GLU A 14 -9.28 14.05 -9.69
N ASP A 15 -8.38 15.03 -9.50
CA ASP A 15 -8.14 15.84 -8.30
C ASP A 15 -9.40 16.62 -7.85
N GLU A 16 -10.11 16.17 -6.81
CA GLU A 16 -10.93 17.06 -5.98
C GLU A 16 -10.75 16.79 -4.47
N LYS A 17 -10.67 17.90 -3.75
CA LYS A 17 -10.18 18.10 -2.37
C LYS A 17 -10.92 17.33 -1.28
N ASP A 18 -10.13 16.81 -0.33
CA ASP A 18 -10.48 16.81 1.10
C ASP A 18 -9.23 17.11 1.96
N GLU A 19 -8.93 18.41 2.13
CA GLU A 19 -7.97 18.90 3.13
C GLU A 19 -8.62 18.88 4.52
N LYS A 20 -8.61 17.71 5.18
CA LYS A 20 -8.74 17.63 6.64
C LYS A 20 -7.73 16.63 7.21
N GLY A 21 -6.60 17.18 7.66
CA GLY A 21 -5.76 16.67 8.74
C GLY A 21 -5.52 15.15 8.78
N LYS A 22 -4.69 14.64 7.88
CA LYS A 22 -3.95 13.39 8.11
C LYS A 22 -2.51 13.75 8.46
N GLU A 23 -2.27 14.15 9.71
CA GLU A 23 -0.93 14.18 10.29
C GLU A 23 -0.41 12.74 10.32
N GLY A 24 0.28 12.32 9.25
CA GLY A 24 0.88 10.99 9.14
C GLY A 24 0.77 10.32 7.76
N ALA A 25 -0.05 10.83 6.84
CA ALA A 25 -0.04 10.32 5.47
C ALA A 25 1.19 10.87 4.71
N PRO A 26 2.03 10.02 4.09
CA PRO A 26 3.10 10.50 3.22
C PRO A 26 2.52 11.41 2.14
N ALA A 27 3.24 12.48 1.78
CA ALA A 27 2.83 13.29 0.64
C ALA A 27 2.68 12.38 -0.60
N PRO A 28 1.67 12.57 -1.46
CA PRO A 28 1.40 11.68 -2.61
C PRO A 28 2.63 11.45 -3.52
N GLN A 29 3.53 12.42 -3.55
CA GLN A 29 4.81 12.35 -4.24
C GLN A 29 5.74 11.25 -3.67
N VAL A 30 5.82 11.13 -2.35
CA VAL A 30 6.69 10.16 -1.65
C VAL A 30 6.24 8.74 -1.93
N ASP A 31 4.95 8.46 -1.80
CA ASP A 31 4.40 7.13 -2.08
C ASP A 31 4.64 6.71 -3.53
N LYS A 32 4.52 7.65 -4.48
CA LYS A 32 4.84 7.39 -5.89
C LYS A 32 6.32 7.03 -6.10
N TYR A 33 7.25 7.70 -5.42
CA TYR A 33 8.67 7.37 -5.51
C TYR A 33 9.01 6.06 -4.80
N LEU A 34 8.37 5.75 -3.67
CA LEU A 34 8.52 4.48 -2.97
C LEU A 34 8.01 3.30 -3.82
N PHE A 35 6.86 3.47 -4.47
CA PHE A 35 6.32 2.46 -5.38
C PHE A 35 7.26 2.22 -6.57
N LYS A 36 7.76 3.30 -7.21
CA LYS A 36 8.73 3.19 -8.32
C LYS A 36 10.06 2.56 -7.90
N SER A 37 10.53 2.85 -6.69
CA SER A 37 11.76 2.25 -6.15
C SER A 37 11.54 0.86 -5.55
N ARG A 38 10.31 0.32 -5.61
CA ARG A 38 9.93 -0.98 -5.04
C ARG A 38 10.33 -1.11 -3.57
N THR A 39 10.15 -0.02 -2.82
CA THR A 39 10.52 0.05 -1.41
C THR A 39 9.28 0.16 -0.54
N VAL A 40 9.13 -0.76 0.42
CA VAL A 40 8.05 -0.77 1.41
C VAL A 40 8.63 -0.52 2.80
N LEU A 41 8.01 0.40 3.54
CA LEU A 41 8.39 0.73 4.91
C LEU A 41 7.40 0.07 5.89
N ILE A 42 7.93 -0.70 6.84
CA ILE A 42 7.17 -1.25 7.97
C ILE A 42 7.72 -0.58 9.23
N THR A 43 7.05 0.47 9.68
CA THR A 43 7.50 1.28 10.82
C THR A 43 6.40 1.49 11.85
N GLY A 44 6.75 1.46 13.13
CA GLY A 44 5.77 1.62 14.21
C GLY A 44 5.03 0.31 14.55
N ASN A 45 3.96 0.42 15.34
CA ASN A 45 3.22 -0.74 15.84
C ASN A 45 2.57 -1.53 14.69
N VAL A 46 2.71 -2.86 14.70
CA VAL A 46 2.08 -3.75 13.73
C VAL A 46 0.61 -3.98 14.13
N THR A 47 -0.29 -3.28 13.43
CA THR A 47 -1.74 -3.42 13.55
C THR A 47 -2.31 -4.12 12.33
N GLN A 48 -3.56 -4.58 12.41
CA GLN A 48 -4.25 -5.19 11.26
C GLN A 48 -4.36 -4.23 10.07
N ASP A 49 -4.59 -2.94 10.32
CA ASP A 49 -4.66 -1.92 9.26
C ASP A 49 -3.31 -1.75 8.57
N LEU A 50 -2.22 -1.65 9.34
CA LEU A 50 -0.88 -1.58 8.77
C LEU A 50 -0.55 -2.85 7.98
N ALA A 51 -0.89 -4.02 8.51
CA ALA A 51 -0.67 -5.29 7.82
C ALA A 51 -1.43 -5.36 6.49
N ARG A 52 -2.70 -4.95 6.47
CA ARG A 52 -3.51 -4.86 5.26
C ARG A 52 -2.88 -3.93 4.22
N ASP A 53 -2.44 -2.75 4.63
CA ASP A 53 -1.83 -1.76 3.74
C ASP A 53 -0.49 -2.24 3.16
N VAL A 54 0.37 -2.81 4.01
CA VAL A 54 1.66 -3.39 3.59
C VAL A 54 1.43 -4.55 2.62
N THR A 55 0.54 -5.47 2.94
CA THR A 55 0.22 -6.63 2.08
C THR A 55 -0.32 -6.18 0.73
N ALA A 56 -1.23 -5.21 0.70
CA ALA A 56 -1.75 -4.65 -0.55
C ALA A 56 -0.64 -4.02 -1.41
N ARG A 57 0.30 -3.29 -0.79
CA ARG A 57 1.46 -2.71 -1.48
C ARG A 57 2.41 -3.79 -2.03
N LEU A 58 2.69 -4.83 -1.25
CA LEU A 58 3.54 -5.95 -1.68
C LEU A 58 2.93 -6.66 -2.90
N LEU A 59 1.64 -6.95 -2.86
CA LEU A 59 0.92 -7.56 -3.99
C LEU A 59 0.92 -6.66 -5.23
N ALA A 60 0.68 -5.37 -5.06
CA ALA A 60 0.71 -4.41 -6.17
C ALA A 60 2.10 -4.31 -6.82
N LEU A 61 3.17 -4.33 -6.01
CA LEU A 61 4.54 -4.33 -6.52
C LEU A 61 4.89 -5.65 -7.23
N ALA A 62 4.44 -6.79 -6.70
CA ALA A 62 4.65 -8.10 -7.32
C ALA A 62 3.95 -8.22 -8.68
N GLU A 63 2.74 -7.66 -8.81
CA GLU A 63 2.02 -7.63 -10.09
C GLU A 63 2.69 -6.67 -11.09
N ALA A 64 3.18 -5.52 -10.63
CA ALA A 64 3.85 -4.55 -11.48
C ALA A 64 5.15 -5.08 -12.11
N ASP A 65 5.89 -5.90 -11.38
CA ASP A 65 7.08 -6.61 -11.88
C ASP A 65 7.36 -7.82 -10.98
N HIS A 66 7.25 -9.02 -11.55
CA HIS A 66 7.35 -10.29 -10.83
C HIS A 66 8.80 -10.81 -10.72
N GLU A 67 9.73 -10.29 -11.53
CA GLU A 67 11.14 -10.70 -11.50
C GLU A 67 11.99 -9.76 -10.64
N ALA A 68 11.61 -8.48 -10.53
CA ALA A 68 12.36 -7.52 -9.74
C ALA A 68 12.15 -7.72 -8.22
N PRO A 69 13.22 -7.63 -7.40
CA PRO A 69 13.10 -7.74 -5.95
C PRO A 69 12.32 -6.57 -5.35
N ILE A 70 11.72 -6.78 -4.18
CA ILE A 70 11.07 -5.75 -3.35
C ILE A 70 11.96 -5.52 -2.13
N THR A 71 12.29 -4.26 -1.86
CA THR A 71 13.05 -3.87 -0.65
C THR A 71 12.10 -3.56 0.47
N VAL A 72 12.23 -4.24 1.60
CA VAL A 72 11.42 -3.98 2.79
C VAL A 72 12.31 -3.46 3.90
N ILE A 73 12.01 -2.26 4.40
CA ILE A 73 12.73 -1.64 5.52
C ILE A 73 11.87 -1.75 6.76
N VAL A 74 12.36 -2.47 7.76
CA VAL A 74 11.62 -2.77 8.99
C VAL A 74 12.23 -2.03 10.17
N SER A 75 11.41 -1.22 10.85
CA SER A 75 11.75 -0.57 12.12
C SER A 75 10.48 -0.53 12.98
N SER A 76 10.19 -1.66 13.62
CA SER A 76 8.96 -1.85 14.38
C SER A 76 9.26 -2.45 15.76
N PRO A 77 8.57 -2.01 16.84
CA PRO A 77 8.60 -2.68 18.14
C PRO A 77 7.77 -3.97 18.17
N GLY A 78 7.10 -4.34 17.07
CA GLY A 78 6.17 -5.46 16.99
C GLY A 78 4.70 -5.02 17.11
N GLY A 79 3.82 -5.96 17.44
CA GLY A 79 2.38 -5.73 17.52
C GLY A 79 1.58 -7.02 17.66
N HIS A 80 0.39 -7.06 17.06
CA HIS A 80 -0.45 -8.26 17.04
C HIS A 80 0.24 -9.36 16.23
N VAL A 81 0.37 -10.56 16.81
CA VAL A 81 1.06 -11.69 16.17
C VAL A 81 0.37 -12.05 14.85
N GLU A 82 -0.96 -12.04 14.84
CA GLU A 82 -1.78 -12.37 13.66
C GLU A 82 -1.63 -11.33 12.55
N SER A 83 -1.31 -10.06 12.90
CA SER A 83 -1.01 -9.02 11.92
C SER A 83 0.39 -9.19 11.33
N GLY A 84 1.32 -9.73 12.11
CA GLY A 84 2.63 -10.14 11.61
C GLY A 84 2.53 -11.31 10.62
N ASP A 85 1.70 -12.31 10.90
CA ASP A 85 1.48 -13.47 10.03
C ASP A 85 0.84 -13.11 8.67
N MET A 86 0.17 -11.96 8.59
CA MET A 86 -0.48 -11.48 7.37
C MET A 86 0.50 -10.87 6.35
N ILE A 87 1.61 -10.28 6.83
CA ILE A 87 2.60 -9.53 6.03
C ILE A 87 3.60 -10.48 5.37
#